data_AF-A0A0S2DM28-F1
#
_entry.id   AF-A0A0S2DM28-F1
#
_cell.length_a   1.000
_cell.length_b   1.000
_cell.length_c   1.000
_cell.angle_alpha   90.00
_cell.angle_beta   90.00
_cell.angle_gamma   90.00
#
_symmetry.space_group_name_H-M   'P 1'
#
loop_
_entity.id
_entity.type
_entity.pdbx_description
1 polymer ?
#
loop_
_entity_poly.entity_id
_entity_poly.type
_entity_poly.pdbx_seq_one_letter_code
_entity_poly.pdbx_strand_id
1 'polypeptide(L)'
;MKRLLHGLVLLCGLAAADAVAGCAAAEETVAACRIEGQQKQVSICLYEDESGPMDVAYRYGPVQGKEELVLRVPLMELGYLTANGAGVTVDETATFASGDHSYRVTFGFRDGRKPDPSALHKFGTVQVLRQGATLAELACAPETIVRTPDLLLERMRERGRTHASDGTTLSNYDIDRPGPLSEAAPCARKNDVDTCWSLGVSAARAGDLALALGYYDKSCDAGFVTYGCYDGGKLYLHNRQLRDYAKAYERLDRSCKGSDPGQAPYACKYLGWMHQTGIGAKKDNAEAWRLLSAACFVRAEEPLIDGEGCDLLAKTILIGHPLGDAQAQRNSVGSGYLVYLALAMGCTDAADTVCAKAKTMLADAKAARAAWVAYCDEDSGDCAGMLQPQENFGATLSQRERLFAHYQDALKTLGAP
;
A
#
# COMPACT_ATOMS: atom_id res chain seq x y z
N MET A 1 -6.84 17.35 87.06
CA MET A 1 -7.65 16.58 86.10
C MET A 1 -7.10 16.83 84.70
N LYS A 2 -6.41 15.82 84.13
CA LYS A 2 -5.81 15.85 82.78
C LYS A 2 -6.92 15.71 81.73
N ARG A 3 -7.01 16.60 80.75
CA ARG A 3 -7.83 16.38 79.53
C ARG A 3 -6.87 16.14 78.35
N LEU A 4 -6.93 14.91 77.84
CA LEU A 4 -6.16 14.42 76.71
C LEU A 4 -6.74 14.98 75.39
N LEU A 5 -5.89 15.66 74.62
CA LEU A 5 -6.08 15.90 73.19
C LEU A 5 -6.04 14.55 72.46
N HIS A 6 -7.12 14.17 71.78
CA HIS A 6 -7.07 13.08 70.80
C HIS A 6 -6.81 13.70 69.42
N GLY A 7 -5.57 13.57 68.96
CA GLY A 7 -5.21 13.82 67.56
C GLY A 7 -5.71 12.67 66.69
N LEU A 8 -6.63 12.97 65.78
CA LEU A 8 -7.10 12.06 64.75
C LEU A 8 -6.04 12.04 63.64
N VAL A 9 -5.13 11.07 63.66
CA VAL A 9 -4.21 10.81 62.55
C VAL A 9 -4.99 10.05 61.49
N LEU A 10 -5.39 10.75 60.43
CA LEU A 10 -5.95 10.15 59.23
C LEU A 10 -4.79 9.50 58.45
N LEU A 11 -4.58 8.20 58.65
CA LEU A 11 -3.74 7.40 57.74
C LEU A 11 -4.46 7.29 56.39
N CYS A 12 -4.12 8.15 55.44
CA CYS A 12 -4.36 7.89 54.03
C CYS A 12 -3.50 6.69 53.63
N GLY A 13 -4.10 5.49 53.62
CA GLY A 13 -3.53 4.35 52.94
C GLY A 13 -3.51 4.64 51.44
N LEU A 14 -2.33 4.92 50.90
CA LEU A 14 -2.07 4.79 49.46
C LEU A 14 -2.22 3.31 49.11
N ALA A 15 -3.40 2.93 48.60
CA ALA A 15 -3.52 1.70 47.86
C ALA A 15 -2.60 1.84 46.64
N ALA A 16 -1.46 1.16 46.65
CA ALA A 16 -0.67 0.98 45.44
C ALA A 16 -1.59 0.29 44.43
N ALA A 17 -2.00 1.02 43.38
CA ALA A 17 -2.66 0.40 42.26
C ALA A 17 -1.69 -0.64 41.70
N ASP A 18 -2.04 -1.92 41.80
CA ASP A 18 -1.24 -2.99 41.23
C ASP A 18 -1.00 -2.67 39.75
N ALA A 19 0.26 -2.52 39.37
CA ALA A 19 0.66 -2.19 38.01
C ALA A 19 0.24 -3.35 37.09
N VAL A 20 -0.87 -3.17 36.38
CA VAL A 20 -1.34 -4.07 35.34
C VAL A 20 -0.36 -3.99 34.16
N ALA A 21 -0.15 -5.10 33.44
CA ALA A 21 0.71 -5.18 32.25
C ALA A 21 0.15 -4.41 31.03
N GLY A 22 -0.49 -3.26 31.25
CA GLY A 22 -1.07 -2.36 30.26
C GLY A 22 -0.52 -0.95 30.46
N CYS A 23 -0.81 -0.07 29.50
CA CYS A 23 -0.37 1.31 29.58
C CYS A 23 -1.12 2.07 30.68
N ALA A 24 -0.39 2.89 31.43
CA ALA A 24 -0.99 3.74 32.45
C ALA A 24 -1.81 4.88 31.81
N ALA A 25 -2.70 5.51 32.59
CA ALA A 25 -3.61 6.53 32.07
C ALA A 25 -2.90 7.78 31.49
N ALA A 26 -1.66 8.05 31.92
CA ALA A 26 -0.83 9.14 31.42
C ALA A 26 0.06 8.73 30.23
N GLU A 27 0.04 7.45 29.82
CA GLU A 27 0.86 6.92 28.73
C GLU A 27 0.02 6.78 27.45
N GLU A 28 0.66 6.97 26.30
CA GLU A 28 0.03 6.71 25.01
C GLU A 28 0.21 5.22 24.65
N THR A 29 -0.90 4.53 24.34
CA THR A 29 -0.83 3.14 23.90
C THR A 29 -0.42 3.10 22.43
N VAL A 30 0.77 2.59 22.15
CA VAL A 30 1.23 2.30 20.79
C VAL A 30 0.51 1.06 20.28
N ALA A 31 0.64 -0.04 21.01
CA ALA A 31 -0.06 -1.28 20.70
C ALA A 31 -0.18 -2.18 21.93
N ALA A 32 -1.23 -3.01 21.97
CA ALA A 32 -1.41 -4.01 23.02
C ALA A 32 -2.20 -5.20 22.51
N CYS A 33 -1.98 -6.37 23.11
CA CYS A 33 -2.78 -7.57 22.83
C CYS A 33 -2.73 -8.55 24.00
N ARG A 34 -3.73 -9.43 24.09
CA ARG A 34 -3.64 -10.66 24.88
C ARG A 34 -2.89 -11.72 24.09
N ILE A 35 -2.13 -12.55 24.79
CA ILE A 35 -1.43 -13.69 24.18
C ILE A 35 -2.42 -14.84 23.98
N GLU A 36 -2.47 -15.36 22.78
CA GLU A 36 -3.38 -16.45 22.41
C GLU A 36 -3.14 -17.68 23.30
N GLY A 37 -4.23 -18.24 23.84
CA GLY A 37 -4.18 -19.41 24.72
C GLY A 37 -3.62 -19.16 26.12
N GLN A 38 -3.36 -17.91 26.52
CA GLN A 38 -2.78 -17.57 27.82
C GLN A 38 -3.55 -16.45 28.54
N GLN A 39 -3.52 -16.45 29.88
CA GLN A 39 -4.00 -15.32 30.69
C GLN A 39 -2.91 -14.24 30.82
N LYS A 40 -2.25 -13.93 29.70
CA LYS A 40 -1.13 -13.01 29.58
C LYS A 40 -1.42 -11.95 28.53
N GLN A 41 -0.76 -10.81 28.64
CA GLN A 41 -0.82 -9.73 27.67
C GLN A 41 0.54 -9.07 27.50
N VAL A 42 0.68 -8.37 26.38
CA VAL A 42 1.79 -7.47 26.09
C VAL A 42 1.24 -6.09 25.75
N SER A 43 1.95 -5.04 26.19
CA SER A 43 1.68 -3.67 25.78
C SER A 43 2.97 -2.92 25.46
N ILE A 44 2.88 -2.05 24.46
CA ILE A 44 3.89 -1.06 24.09
C ILE A 44 3.31 0.30 24.43
N CYS A 45 3.97 1.00 25.34
CA CYS A 45 3.48 2.26 25.89
C CYS A 45 4.54 3.33 25.69
N LEU A 46 4.12 4.47 25.17
CA LEU A 46 4.95 5.64 25.03
C LEU A 46 4.66 6.56 26.21
N TYR A 47 5.70 7.07 26.85
CA TYR A 47 5.55 8.04 27.94
C TYR A 47 6.64 9.10 27.88
N GLU A 48 6.27 10.30 28.30
CA GLU A 48 7.15 11.46 28.36
C GLU A 48 7.25 11.90 29.82
N ASP A 49 8.46 11.92 30.36
CA ASP A 49 8.71 12.53 31.66
C ASP A 49 8.77 14.05 31.47
N GLU A 50 8.20 14.83 32.39
CA GLU A 50 7.99 16.29 32.28
C GLU A 50 9.29 17.09 31.99
N SER A 51 10.45 16.46 32.19
CA SER A 51 11.78 17.00 31.87
C SER A 51 12.76 16.00 31.27
N GLY A 52 12.30 14.79 30.92
CA GLY A 52 13.16 13.66 30.50
C GLY A 52 13.02 13.28 29.02
N PRO A 53 13.85 12.34 28.53
CA PRO A 53 13.69 11.79 27.20
C PRO A 53 12.38 11.02 27.07
N MET A 54 11.78 11.03 25.89
CA MET A 54 10.63 10.18 25.60
C MET A 54 11.07 8.71 25.54
N ASP A 55 10.43 7.89 26.35
CA ASP A 55 10.74 6.47 26.50
C ASP A 55 9.61 5.61 25.95
N VAL A 56 9.97 4.40 25.53
CA VAL A 56 9.03 3.36 25.16
C VAL A 56 9.17 2.20 26.13
N ALA A 57 8.06 1.80 26.73
CA ALA A 57 7.97 0.64 27.60
C ALA A 57 7.39 -0.56 26.87
N TYR A 58 8.08 -1.70 26.95
CA TYR A 58 7.50 -3.02 26.72
C TYR A 58 7.09 -3.58 28.08
N ARG A 59 5.84 -4.02 28.21
CA ARG A 59 5.30 -4.65 29.42
C ARG A 59 4.69 -5.99 29.05
N TYR A 60 5.04 -7.02 29.78
CA TYR A 60 4.50 -8.37 29.64
C TYR A 60 4.11 -8.92 31.01
N GLY A 61 2.94 -9.57 31.09
CA GLY A 61 2.49 -10.14 32.35
C GLY A 61 1.04 -10.63 32.28
N PRO A 62 0.45 -11.00 33.43
CA PRO A 62 -0.94 -11.40 33.50
C PRO A 62 -1.88 -10.26 33.12
N VAL A 63 -3.05 -10.59 32.54
CA VAL A 63 -4.10 -9.62 32.20
C VAL A 63 -4.59 -8.87 33.45
N GLN A 64 -4.56 -9.54 34.60
CA GLN A 64 -4.83 -8.97 35.91
C GLN A 64 -3.70 -9.35 36.85
N GLY A 65 -3.06 -8.35 37.46
CA GLY A 65 -1.94 -8.53 38.38
C GLY A 65 -0.67 -7.84 37.90
N LYS A 66 0.40 -7.98 38.69
CA LYS A 66 1.66 -7.29 38.48
C LYS A 66 2.38 -7.77 37.22
N GLU A 67 2.97 -6.82 36.50
CA GLU A 67 3.84 -7.06 35.34
C GLU A 67 4.99 -8.02 35.70
N GLU A 68 5.26 -8.97 34.80
CA GLU A 68 6.34 -9.97 34.97
C GLU A 68 7.64 -9.51 34.34
N LEU A 69 7.55 -8.70 33.27
CA LEU A 69 8.69 -8.12 32.59
C LEU A 69 8.34 -6.71 32.13
N VAL A 70 9.23 -5.78 32.44
CA VAL A 70 9.17 -4.39 31.97
C VAL A 70 10.53 -4.03 31.41
N LEU A 71 10.56 -3.60 30.16
CA LEU A 71 11.74 -3.06 29.50
C LEU A 71 11.44 -1.62 29.13
N ARG A 72 12.40 -0.74 29.35
CA ARG A 72 12.31 0.68 29.01
C ARG A 72 13.51 1.02 28.15
N VAL A 73 13.25 1.65 27.02
CA VAL A 73 14.29 2.11 26.11
C VAL A 73 13.98 3.54 25.68
N PRO A 74 14.98 4.41 25.53
CA PRO A 74 14.79 5.70 24.89
C PRO A 74 14.18 5.51 23.49
N LEU A 75 13.20 6.31 23.11
CA LEU A 75 12.51 6.20 21.81
C LEU A 75 13.50 6.21 20.64
N MET A 76 14.58 6.98 20.76
CA MET A 76 15.60 7.13 19.72
C MET A 76 16.52 5.90 19.60
N GLU A 77 16.56 5.04 20.62
CA GLU A 77 17.34 3.80 20.65
C GLU A 77 16.47 2.56 20.34
N LEU A 78 15.14 2.70 20.32
CA LEU A 78 14.22 1.62 20.01
C LEU A 78 14.51 1.06 18.61
N GLY A 79 14.68 -0.27 18.53
CA GLY A 79 14.71 -0.96 17.24
C GLY A 79 13.36 -0.81 16.55
N TYR A 80 13.31 -0.19 15.37
CA TYR A 80 12.08 0.14 14.67
C TYR A 80 12.18 -0.24 13.19
N LEU A 81 11.23 -1.04 12.71
CA LEU A 81 11.13 -1.47 11.32
C LEU A 81 9.67 -1.43 10.86
N THR A 82 9.46 -1.13 9.59
CA THR A 82 8.18 -1.26 8.88
C THR A 82 8.41 -2.15 7.67
N ALA A 83 7.43 -2.98 7.30
CA ALA A 83 7.59 -3.81 6.11
C ALA A 83 6.25 -4.03 5.40
N ASN A 84 6.26 -3.92 4.07
CA ASN A 84 5.10 -4.25 3.24
C ASN A 84 5.46 -5.42 2.33
N GLY A 85 4.58 -6.41 2.24
CA GLY A 85 4.78 -7.60 1.42
C GLY A 85 3.48 -8.08 0.79
N ALA A 86 3.58 -9.09 -0.09
CA ALA A 86 2.42 -9.67 -0.73
C ALA A 86 1.50 -10.34 0.31
N GLY A 87 0.29 -9.80 0.48
CA GLY A 87 -0.72 -10.31 1.41
C GLY A 87 -0.41 -10.10 2.90
N VAL A 88 0.62 -9.31 3.22
CA VAL A 88 0.95 -8.94 4.59
C VAL A 88 1.42 -7.49 4.66
N THR A 89 0.84 -6.73 5.56
CA THR A 89 1.27 -5.38 5.92
C THR A 89 1.79 -5.45 7.34
N VAL A 90 3.08 -5.18 7.54
CA VAL A 90 3.69 -4.97 8.86
C VAL A 90 3.72 -3.48 9.09
N ASP A 91 2.78 -3.02 9.90
CA ASP A 91 2.65 -1.61 10.25
C ASP A 91 3.86 -1.15 11.05
N GLU A 92 4.24 -1.92 12.07
CA GLU A 92 5.43 -1.64 12.86
C GLU A 92 5.99 -2.91 13.52
N THR A 93 7.31 -2.90 13.70
CA THR A 93 8.05 -3.84 14.52
C THR A 93 8.93 -3.07 15.49
N ALA A 94 8.65 -3.20 16.78
CA ALA A 94 9.42 -2.61 17.87
C ALA A 94 10.31 -3.69 18.50
N THR A 95 11.61 -3.40 18.64
CA THR A 95 12.60 -4.31 19.25
C THR A 95 13.24 -3.67 20.47
N PHE A 96 13.05 -4.29 21.62
CA PHE A 96 13.60 -3.90 22.91
C PHE A 96 14.82 -4.77 23.23
N ALA A 97 16.00 -4.19 23.20
CA ALA A 97 17.23 -4.89 23.57
C ALA A 97 17.42 -4.90 25.09
N SER A 98 17.87 -6.03 25.64
CA SER A 98 18.17 -6.17 27.07
C SER A 98 19.28 -7.21 27.27
N GLY A 99 20.54 -6.75 27.36
CA GLY A 99 21.70 -7.63 27.47
C GLY A 99 21.90 -8.47 26.21
N ASP A 100 22.01 -9.79 26.36
CA ASP A 100 22.10 -10.75 25.25
C ASP A 100 20.73 -11.14 24.65
N HIS A 101 19.64 -10.58 25.19
CA HIS A 101 18.28 -10.81 24.72
C HIS A 101 17.73 -9.62 23.93
N SER A 102 16.77 -9.90 23.05
CA SER A 102 15.92 -8.88 22.44
C SER A 102 14.48 -9.36 22.36
N TYR A 103 13.55 -8.44 22.55
CA TYR A 103 12.12 -8.69 22.57
C TYR A 103 11.51 -7.92 21.42
N ARG A 104 11.05 -8.64 20.41
CA ARG A 104 10.51 -8.07 19.18
C ARG A 104 9.01 -8.24 19.17
N VAL A 105 8.30 -7.14 19.00
CA VAL A 105 6.86 -7.14 18.87
C VAL A 105 6.50 -6.59 17.51
N THR A 106 5.73 -7.36 16.75
CA THR A 106 5.31 -7.01 15.40
C THR A 106 3.80 -6.98 15.35
N PHE A 107 3.24 -5.91 14.79
CA PHE A 107 1.82 -5.78 14.54
C PHE A 107 1.55 -5.49 13.08
N GLY A 108 0.44 -6.02 12.57
CA GLY A 108 0.15 -5.92 11.15
C GLY A 108 -1.23 -6.41 10.77
N PHE A 109 -1.44 -6.47 9.45
CA PHE A 109 -2.58 -7.13 8.81
C PHE A 109 -2.11 -8.24 7.87
N ARG A 110 -2.89 -9.29 7.79
CA ARG A 110 -2.82 -10.31 6.74
C ARG A 110 -4.08 -10.25 5.93
N ASP A 111 -3.93 -10.42 4.62
CA ASP A 111 -5.07 -10.58 3.73
C ASP A 111 -5.86 -11.84 4.11
N GLY A 112 -7.16 -11.75 3.87
CA GLY A 112 -8.08 -12.86 4.01
C GLY A 112 -7.70 -14.01 3.08
N ARG A 113 -8.29 -15.17 3.39
CA ARG A 113 -8.30 -16.30 2.45
C ARG A 113 -9.65 -16.38 1.80
N LYS A 114 -9.78 -17.22 0.76
CA LYS A 114 -11.10 -17.56 0.21
C LYS A 114 -12.06 -17.96 1.35
N PRO A 115 -13.31 -17.48 1.36
CA PRO A 115 -14.02 -16.82 0.25
C PRO A 115 -13.88 -15.29 0.18
N ASP A 116 -13.11 -14.65 1.08
CA ASP A 116 -12.91 -13.21 1.10
C ASP A 116 -11.42 -12.84 1.23
N PRO A 117 -10.66 -12.87 0.12
CA PRO A 117 -9.26 -12.44 0.14
C PRO A 117 -9.04 -10.97 0.50
N SER A 118 -10.11 -10.14 0.46
CA SER A 118 -10.02 -8.71 0.71
C SER A 118 -10.23 -8.31 2.17
N ALA A 119 -10.56 -9.28 3.03
CA ALA A 119 -10.66 -9.05 4.46
C ALA A 119 -9.27 -8.74 5.04
N LEU A 120 -9.20 -7.85 6.03
CA LEU A 120 -7.98 -7.58 6.77
C LEU A 120 -8.04 -8.27 8.13
N HIS A 121 -7.14 -9.22 8.36
CA HIS A 121 -7.00 -9.90 9.63
C HIS A 121 -5.81 -9.34 10.40
N LYS A 122 -6.09 -8.69 11.53
CA LYS A 122 -5.05 -8.23 12.45
C LYS A 122 -4.21 -9.43 12.91
N PHE A 123 -2.91 -9.24 12.98
CA PHE A 123 -2.02 -10.16 13.67
C PHE A 123 -1.05 -9.38 14.56
N GLY A 124 -0.57 -10.06 15.59
CA GLY A 124 0.52 -9.58 16.42
C GLY A 124 1.38 -10.77 16.83
N THR A 125 2.69 -10.57 16.88
CA THR A 125 3.65 -11.57 17.34
C THR A 125 4.61 -10.96 18.35
N VAL A 126 4.98 -11.77 19.34
CA VAL A 126 6.03 -11.45 20.31
C VAL A 126 7.12 -12.50 20.17
N GLN A 127 8.32 -12.09 19.77
CA GLN A 127 9.49 -12.95 19.68
C GLN A 127 10.49 -12.57 20.78
N VAL A 128 10.99 -13.59 21.48
CA VAL A 128 12.13 -13.45 22.38
C VAL A 128 13.33 -14.07 21.69
N LEU A 129 14.36 -13.29 21.45
CA LEU A 129 15.58 -13.72 20.81
C LEU A 129 16.75 -13.62 21.79
N ARG A 130 17.72 -14.52 21.66
CA ARG A 130 19.00 -14.46 22.38
C ARG A 130 20.13 -14.58 21.37
N GLN A 131 21.01 -13.58 21.32
CA GLN A 131 22.09 -13.49 20.32
C GLN A 131 21.59 -13.71 18.88
N GLY A 132 20.40 -13.22 18.57
CA GLY A 132 19.75 -13.34 17.26
C GLY A 132 18.98 -14.65 17.02
N ALA A 133 19.09 -15.66 17.88
CA ALA A 133 18.32 -16.90 17.77
C ALA A 133 16.97 -16.78 18.49
N THR A 134 15.87 -17.15 17.83
CA THR A 134 14.53 -17.16 18.43
C THR A 134 14.43 -18.24 19.50
N LEU A 135 14.16 -17.81 20.75
CA LEU A 135 13.90 -18.69 21.89
C LEU A 135 12.42 -19.00 22.06
N ALA A 136 11.57 -18.00 21.79
CA ALA A 136 10.13 -18.13 21.89
C ALA A 136 9.45 -17.23 20.86
N GLU A 137 8.30 -17.68 20.37
CA GLU A 137 7.39 -16.90 19.54
C GLU A 137 5.97 -17.11 20.05
N LEU A 138 5.29 -16.02 20.36
CA LEU A 138 3.93 -15.99 20.87
C LEU A 138 3.04 -15.23 19.90
N ALA A 139 1.82 -15.71 19.69
CA ALA A 139 0.82 -15.02 18.89
C ALA A 139 -0.12 -14.20 19.78
N CYS A 140 -0.53 -13.03 19.30
CA CYS A 140 -1.61 -12.26 19.87
C CYS A 140 -2.98 -12.84 19.47
N ALA A 141 -3.94 -12.82 20.39
CA ALA A 141 -5.35 -13.05 20.08
C ALA A 141 -5.88 -11.87 19.23
N PRO A 142 -6.26 -12.07 17.94
CA PRO A 142 -6.49 -10.99 16.98
C PRO A 142 -7.53 -9.94 17.40
N GLU A 143 -8.61 -10.38 18.04
CA GLU A 143 -9.73 -9.55 18.51
C GLU A 143 -9.34 -8.63 19.67
N THR A 144 -8.21 -8.89 20.32
CA THR A 144 -7.71 -8.09 21.44
C THR A 144 -6.67 -7.06 21.02
N ILE A 145 -6.28 -7.06 19.74
CA ILE A 145 -5.23 -6.18 19.23
C ILE A 145 -5.75 -4.73 19.15
N VAL A 146 -5.20 -3.90 20.04
CA VAL A 146 -5.32 -2.45 20.04
C VAL A 146 -4.05 -1.85 19.46
N ARG A 147 -4.20 -0.85 18.59
CA ARG A 147 -3.07 -0.20 17.91
C ARG A 147 -3.38 1.28 17.68
N THR A 148 -2.33 2.08 17.74
CA THR A 148 -2.30 3.48 17.29
C THR A 148 -1.24 3.57 16.19
N PRO A 149 -1.61 3.28 14.93
CA PRO A 149 -0.66 3.28 13.82
C PRO A 149 0.09 4.60 13.71
N ASP A 150 1.34 4.52 13.25
CA ASP A 150 2.22 5.67 13.00
C ASP A 150 2.59 6.51 14.25
N LEU A 151 2.13 6.16 15.47
CA LEU A 151 2.47 6.91 16.69
C LEU A 151 3.99 6.92 16.96
N LEU A 152 4.65 5.76 16.87
CA LEU A 152 6.11 5.71 17.02
C LEU A 152 6.82 6.52 15.91
N LEU A 153 6.35 6.40 14.67
CA LEU A 153 6.89 7.13 13.53
C LEU A 153 6.80 8.65 13.71
N GLU A 154 5.62 9.16 14.10
CA GLU A 154 5.37 10.57 14.39
C GLU A 154 6.37 11.09 15.43
N ARG A 155 6.45 10.40 16.57
CA ARG A 155 7.22 10.81 17.75
C ARG A 155 8.73 10.74 17.52
N MET A 156 9.17 9.77 16.72
CA MET A 156 10.55 9.63 16.26
C MET A 156 10.93 10.77 15.29
N ARG A 157 10.07 11.12 14.35
CA ARG A 157 10.31 12.21 13.38
C ARG A 157 10.36 13.58 14.05
N GLU A 158 9.46 13.85 14.99
CA GLU A 158 9.47 15.07 15.81
C GLU A 158 10.80 15.28 16.53
N ARG A 159 11.50 14.18 16.85
CA ARG A 159 12.81 14.17 17.54
C ARG A 159 13.99 13.98 16.58
N GLY A 160 13.77 14.12 15.27
CA GLY A 160 14.81 14.15 14.25
C GLY A 160 15.29 12.78 13.76
N ARG A 161 14.62 11.68 14.11
CA ARG A 161 14.91 10.37 13.52
C ARG A 161 14.38 10.34 12.09
N THR A 162 15.25 10.08 11.13
CA THR A 162 14.91 10.03 9.70
C THR A 162 15.02 8.64 9.09
N HIS A 163 15.56 7.66 9.83
CA HIS A 163 15.77 6.30 9.33
C HIS A 163 15.29 5.23 10.33
N ALA A 164 14.75 4.15 9.80
CA ALA A 164 14.47 2.91 10.50
C ALA A 164 15.78 2.21 10.90
N SER A 165 15.68 1.16 11.71
CA SER A 165 16.84 0.44 12.23
C SER A 165 17.62 -0.36 11.19
N ASP A 166 17.05 -0.60 10.02
CA ASP A 166 17.71 -1.22 8.85
C ASP A 166 18.33 -0.18 7.89
N GLY A 167 18.27 1.11 8.24
CA GLY A 167 18.76 2.19 7.40
C GLY A 167 17.75 2.66 6.34
N THR A 168 16.54 2.11 6.29
CA THR A 168 15.48 2.60 5.39
C THR A 168 15.02 4.00 5.82
N THR A 169 14.91 4.94 4.89
CA THR A 169 14.37 6.28 5.18
C THR A 169 12.92 6.19 5.64
N LEU A 170 12.60 6.85 6.75
CA LEU A 170 11.25 6.93 7.28
C LEU A 170 10.37 7.79 6.38
N SER A 171 9.13 7.34 6.20
CA SER A 171 8.15 8.10 5.41
C SER A 171 7.85 9.46 6.05
N ASN A 172 7.76 10.50 5.22
CA ASN A 172 7.59 11.89 5.67
C ASN A 172 6.20 12.49 5.37
N TYR A 173 5.17 11.65 5.23
CA TYR A 173 3.79 12.14 5.07
C TYR A 173 3.25 12.72 6.38
N ASP A 174 2.25 13.58 6.29
CA ASP A 174 1.57 14.08 7.49
C ASP A 174 0.68 12.99 8.11
N ILE A 175 0.75 12.84 9.43
CA ILE A 175 -0.01 11.84 10.19
C ILE A 175 -1.24 12.54 10.81
N ASP A 176 -2.40 12.34 10.18
CA ASP A 176 -3.67 12.87 10.69
C ASP A 176 -4.48 11.76 11.37
N ARG A 177 -5.06 12.01 12.55
CA ARG A 177 -5.86 11.01 13.28
C ARG A 177 -7.34 11.10 12.88
N PRO A 178 -7.92 10.06 12.25
CA PRO A 178 -9.31 10.10 11.81
C PRO A 178 -10.27 10.03 12.99
N GLY A 179 -11.25 10.94 13.00
CA GLY A 179 -12.41 10.89 13.88
C GLY A 179 -13.64 10.32 13.17
N PRO A 180 -14.82 10.37 13.81
CA PRO A 180 -16.07 10.02 13.16
C PRO A 180 -16.35 10.92 11.94
N LEU A 181 -16.84 10.34 10.83
CA LEU A 181 -17.15 11.09 9.61
C LEU A 181 -18.19 12.20 9.81
N SER A 182 -19.10 12.03 10.77
CA SER A 182 -20.13 13.00 11.15
C SER A 182 -19.56 14.29 11.74
N GLU A 183 -18.36 14.22 12.30
CA GLU A 183 -17.68 15.34 12.97
C GLU A 183 -16.51 15.90 12.14
N ALA A 184 -16.20 15.25 11.02
CA ALA A 184 -15.08 15.64 10.18
C ALA A 184 -15.30 17.02 9.55
N ALA A 185 -14.32 17.90 9.73
CA ALA A 185 -14.25 19.21 9.11
C ALA A 185 -14.30 19.13 7.57
N PRO A 186 -14.65 20.24 6.88
CA PRO A 186 -14.53 20.33 5.42
C PRO A 186 -13.10 20.01 4.96
N CYS A 187 -12.99 19.33 3.82
CA CYS A 187 -11.68 19.04 3.23
C CYS A 187 -10.95 20.34 2.88
N ALA A 188 -9.63 20.35 3.00
CA ALA A 188 -8.78 21.47 2.62
C ALA A 188 -7.55 20.95 1.86
N ARG A 189 -7.02 21.74 0.93
CA ARG A 189 -5.75 21.42 0.26
C ARG A 189 -4.60 21.40 1.27
N LYS A 190 -3.75 20.38 1.16
CA LYS A 190 -2.56 20.18 2.00
C LYS A 190 -1.45 19.62 1.11
N ASN A 191 -0.52 20.49 0.72
CA ASN A 191 0.53 20.18 -0.27
C ASN A 191 -0.08 19.70 -1.61
N ASP A 192 0.37 18.53 -2.10
CA ASP A 192 -0.11 17.83 -3.29
C ASP A 192 -1.36 16.98 -3.04
N VAL A 193 -1.88 16.95 -1.81
CA VAL A 193 -3.06 16.17 -1.41
C VAL A 193 -4.11 17.06 -0.73
N ASP A 194 -5.12 16.44 -0.11
CA ASP A 194 -6.09 17.11 0.75
C ASP A 194 -6.25 16.42 2.10
N THR A 195 -6.75 17.16 3.09
CA THR A 195 -6.89 16.68 4.47
C THR A 195 -7.81 15.45 4.60
N CYS A 196 -8.86 15.35 3.78
CA CYS A 196 -9.75 14.19 3.82
C CYS A 196 -9.07 12.95 3.27
N TRP A 197 -8.27 13.08 2.22
CA TRP A 197 -7.47 11.95 1.72
C TRP A 197 -6.47 11.46 2.78
N SER A 198 -5.74 12.37 3.42
CA SER A 198 -4.80 11.99 4.50
C SER A 198 -5.49 11.26 5.66
N LEU A 199 -6.66 11.73 6.09
CA LEU A 199 -7.48 11.03 7.10
C LEU A 199 -7.95 9.65 6.62
N GLY A 200 -8.27 9.51 5.34
CA GLY A 200 -8.62 8.23 4.72
C GLY A 200 -7.45 7.24 4.73
N VAL A 201 -6.24 7.70 4.42
CA VAL A 201 -5.01 6.90 4.49
C VAL A 201 -4.77 6.41 5.92
N SER A 202 -4.88 7.29 6.91
CA SER A 202 -4.74 6.92 8.32
C SER A 202 -5.78 5.90 8.78
N ALA A 203 -7.04 6.07 8.36
CA ALA A 203 -8.11 5.11 8.66
C ALA A 203 -7.82 3.73 8.02
N ALA A 204 -7.32 3.70 6.78
CA ALA A 204 -6.95 2.47 6.10
C ALA A 204 -5.79 1.75 6.82
N ARG A 205 -4.77 2.48 7.28
CA ARG A 205 -3.68 1.93 8.11
C ARG A 205 -4.13 1.44 9.48
N ALA A 206 -5.19 2.01 10.03
CA ALA A 206 -5.85 1.48 11.23
C ALA A 206 -6.69 0.21 10.95
N GLY A 207 -6.85 -0.16 9.68
CA GLY A 207 -7.67 -1.29 9.24
C GLY A 207 -9.17 -0.98 9.19
N ASP A 208 -9.57 0.28 9.39
CA ASP A 208 -10.97 0.71 9.27
C ASP A 208 -11.25 1.15 7.83
N LEU A 209 -11.45 0.16 6.96
CA LEU A 209 -11.69 0.39 5.53
C LEU A 209 -13.01 1.11 5.26
N ALA A 210 -14.02 0.98 6.13
CA ALA A 210 -15.29 1.66 5.98
C ALA A 210 -15.12 3.16 6.28
N LEU A 211 -14.41 3.50 7.35
CA LEU A 211 -14.06 4.88 7.68
C LEU A 211 -13.16 5.49 6.59
N ALA A 212 -12.16 4.75 6.12
CA ALA A 212 -11.29 5.16 5.03
C ALA A 212 -12.08 5.50 3.77
N LEU A 213 -13.00 4.61 3.36
CA LEU A 213 -13.85 4.83 2.20
C LEU A 213 -14.67 6.13 2.29
N GLY A 214 -15.25 6.41 3.45
CA GLY A 214 -16.03 7.65 3.63
C GLY A 214 -15.17 8.91 3.57
N TYR A 215 -13.93 8.87 4.06
CA TYR A 215 -12.98 9.98 3.92
C TYR A 215 -12.48 10.15 2.48
N TYR A 216 -12.23 9.04 1.77
CA TYR A 216 -11.89 9.07 0.34
C TYR A 216 -13.04 9.61 -0.52
N ASP A 217 -14.29 9.26 -0.23
CA ASP A 217 -15.46 9.84 -0.88
C ASP A 217 -15.53 11.35 -0.64
N LYS A 218 -15.33 11.80 0.61
CA LYS A 218 -15.26 13.25 0.93
C LYS A 218 -14.16 13.97 0.15
N SER A 219 -12.96 13.40 0.09
CA SER A 219 -11.84 13.94 -0.72
C SER A 219 -12.20 14.02 -2.20
N CYS A 220 -12.76 12.93 -2.76
CA CYS A 220 -13.17 12.89 -4.16
C CYS A 220 -14.25 13.93 -4.46
N ASP A 221 -15.26 14.07 -3.60
CA ASP A 221 -16.36 15.02 -3.78
C ASP A 221 -15.89 16.48 -3.61
N ALA A 222 -14.89 16.75 -2.77
CA ALA A 222 -14.27 18.07 -2.65
C ALA A 222 -13.55 18.52 -3.92
N GLY A 223 -13.06 17.59 -4.73
CA GLY A 223 -12.55 17.85 -6.08
C GLY A 223 -11.26 18.67 -6.13
N PHE A 224 -10.52 18.78 -5.02
CA PHE A 224 -9.22 19.45 -5.02
C PHE A 224 -8.16 18.67 -5.77
N VAL A 225 -8.18 17.34 -5.63
CA VAL A 225 -7.26 16.35 -6.19
C VAL A 225 -8.01 15.04 -6.47
N THR A 226 -7.42 14.11 -7.22
CA THR A 226 -8.08 12.83 -7.59
C THR A 226 -7.71 11.64 -6.70
N TYR A 227 -6.86 11.83 -5.68
CA TYR A 227 -6.39 10.75 -4.80
C TYR A 227 -7.54 10.02 -4.09
N GLY A 228 -8.49 10.74 -3.51
CA GLY A 228 -9.69 10.13 -2.89
C GLY A 228 -10.55 9.35 -3.89
N CYS A 229 -10.66 9.83 -5.14
CA CYS A 229 -11.39 9.10 -6.17
C CYS A 229 -10.71 7.78 -6.52
N TYR A 230 -9.38 7.77 -6.60
CA TYR A 230 -8.63 6.56 -6.93
C TYR A 230 -8.69 5.52 -5.80
N ASP A 231 -8.40 5.92 -4.56
CA ASP A 231 -8.38 5.00 -3.43
C ASP A 231 -9.78 4.51 -3.04
N GLY A 232 -10.78 5.39 -3.05
CA GLY A 232 -12.18 5.02 -2.88
C GLY A 232 -12.66 4.08 -3.99
N GLY A 233 -12.30 4.36 -5.24
CA GLY A 233 -12.61 3.52 -6.39
C GLY A 233 -12.05 2.09 -6.27
N LYS A 234 -10.80 1.93 -5.80
CA LYS A 234 -10.19 0.63 -5.52
C LYS A 234 -10.92 -0.13 -4.42
N LEU A 235 -11.31 0.54 -3.33
CA LEU A 235 -12.07 -0.09 -2.25
C LEU A 235 -13.44 -0.59 -2.75
N TYR A 236 -14.17 0.26 -3.48
CA TYR A 236 -15.44 -0.11 -4.10
C TYR A 236 -15.30 -1.26 -5.11
N LEU A 237 -14.16 -1.39 -5.80
CA LEU A 237 -13.93 -2.46 -6.77
C LEU A 237 -13.58 -3.79 -6.11
N HIS A 238 -12.58 -3.78 -5.21
CA HIS A 238 -11.92 -5.00 -4.76
C HIS A 238 -12.45 -5.53 -3.43
N ASN A 239 -12.79 -4.65 -2.48
CA ASN A 239 -13.21 -5.09 -1.16
C ASN A 239 -14.61 -5.71 -1.23
N ARG A 240 -14.75 -6.96 -0.79
CA ARG A 240 -15.99 -7.73 -0.90
C ARG A 240 -17.14 -7.11 -0.11
N GLN A 241 -16.87 -6.53 1.06
CA GLN A 241 -17.88 -5.98 1.96
C GLN A 241 -18.30 -4.57 1.56
N LEU A 242 -17.37 -3.79 1.03
CA LEU A 242 -17.58 -2.40 0.60
C LEU A 242 -17.93 -2.28 -0.89
N ARG A 243 -18.09 -3.40 -1.59
CA ARG A 243 -18.18 -3.43 -3.05
C ARG A 243 -19.37 -2.65 -3.58
N ASP A 244 -19.10 -1.74 -4.52
CA ASP A 244 -20.10 -1.07 -5.34
C ASP A 244 -19.48 -0.78 -6.70
N TYR A 245 -19.78 -1.61 -7.70
CA TYR A 245 -19.16 -1.46 -9.03
C TYR A 245 -19.54 -0.17 -9.74
N ALA A 246 -20.74 0.36 -9.51
CA ALA A 246 -21.18 1.59 -10.15
C ALA A 246 -20.37 2.77 -9.60
N LYS A 247 -20.21 2.85 -8.28
CA LYS A 247 -19.34 3.85 -7.66
C LYS A 247 -17.87 3.62 -8.01
N ALA A 248 -17.39 2.39 -8.04
CA ALA A 248 -16.02 2.09 -8.47
C ALA A 248 -15.75 2.70 -9.86
N TYR A 249 -16.65 2.45 -10.81
CA TYR A 249 -16.54 2.99 -12.16
C TYR A 249 -16.54 4.52 -12.15
N GLU A 250 -17.50 5.15 -11.48
CA GLU A 250 -17.60 6.62 -11.41
C GLU A 250 -16.33 7.27 -10.84
N ARG A 251 -15.83 6.72 -9.74
CA ARG A 251 -14.65 7.26 -9.02
C ARG A 251 -13.37 7.06 -9.85
N LEU A 252 -13.17 5.87 -10.40
CA LEU A 252 -12.01 5.58 -11.25
C LEU A 252 -12.05 6.35 -12.57
N ASP A 253 -13.23 6.59 -13.15
CA ASP A 253 -13.38 7.40 -14.38
C ASP A 253 -12.93 8.85 -14.16
N ARG A 254 -13.27 9.43 -13.01
CA ARG A 254 -12.77 10.76 -12.62
C ARG A 254 -11.25 10.78 -12.48
N SER A 255 -10.64 9.77 -11.85
CA SER A 255 -9.18 9.67 -11.75
C SER A 255 -8.50 9.44 -13.10
N CYS A 256 -9.04 8.56 -13.94
CA CYS A 256 -8.51 8.26 -15.27
C CYS A 256 -8.53 9.48 -16.21
N LYS A 257 -9.55 10.34 -16.10
CA LYS A 257 -9.64 11.62 -16.81
C LYS A 257 -8.81 12.75 -16.18
N GLY A 258 -8.28 12.51 -14.98
CA GLY A 258 -7.41 13.44 -14.27
C GLY A 258 -6.05 13.60 -14.94
N SER A 259 -5.31 14.63 -14.54
CA SER A 259 -3.96 14.91 -15.04
C SER A 259 -2.85 14.36 -14.14
N ASP A 260 -3.19 13.67 -13.06
CA ASP A 260 -2.20 13.08 -12.15
C ASP A 260 -1.51 11.89 -12.85
N PRO A 261 -0.22 12.00 -13.21
CA PRO A 261 0.46 10.95 -13.96
C PRO A 261 0.66 9.69 -13.11
N GLY A 262 0.66 9.80 -11.78
CA GLY A 262 0.86 8.67 -10.87
C GLY A 262 -0.38 7.81 -10.67
N GLN A 263 -1.58 8.32 -10.90
CA GLN A 263 -2.84 7.61 -10.61
C GLN A 263 -3.74 7.42 -11.82
N ALA A 264 -3.77 8.39 -12.74
CA ALA A 264 -4.64 8.29 -13.92
C ALA A 264 -4.39 7.00 -14.71
N PRO A 265 -3.13 6.56 -14.97
CA PRO A 265 -2.88 5.33 -15.71
C PRO A 265 -3.42 4.09 -14.99
N TYR A 266 -3.22 4.00 -13.67
CA TYR A 266 -3.74 2.91 -12.84
C TYR A 266 -5.27 2.88 -12.80
N ALA A 267 -5.91 4.05 -12.74
CA ALA A 267 -7.36 4.16 -12.79
C ALA A 267 -7.92 3.71 -14.15
N CYS A 268 -7.29 4.14 -15.24
CA CYS A 268 -7.65 3.71 -16.59
C CYS A 268 -7.47 2.19 -16.76
N LYS A 269 -6.43 1.59 -16.16
CA LYS A 269 -6.25 0.14 -16.14
C LYS A 269 -7.46 -0.57 -15.53
N TYR A 270 -7.91 -0.14 -14.35
CA TYR A 270 -9.04 -0.80 -13.67
C TYR A 270 -10.31 -0.73 -14.51
N LEU A 271 -10.63 0.42 -15.09
CA LEU A 271 -11.79 0.56 -15.99
C LEU A 271 -11.65 -0.33 -17.23
N GLY A 272 -10.45 -0.37 -17.83
CA GLY A 272 -10.14 -1.22 -18.97
C GLY A 272 -10.31 -2.71 -18.64
N TRP A 273 -9.84 -3.14 -17.46
CA TRP A 273 -10.04 -4.49 -16.95
C TRP A 273 -11.53 -4.82 -16.70
N MET A 274 -12.31 -3.88 -16.16
CA MET A 274 -13.77 -4.05 -15.98
C MET A 274 -14.47 -4.32 -17.32
N HIS A 275 -14.13 -3.54 -18.35
CA HIS A 275 -14.67 -3.75 -19.70
C HIS A 275 -14.12 -5.01 -20.39
N GLN A 276 -12.86 -5.38 -20.17
CA GLN A 276 -12.28 -6.59 -20.74
C GLN A 276 -12.92 -7.87 -20.15
N THR A 277 -13.19 -7.86 -18.84
CA THR A 277 -13.72 -9.04 -18.11
C THR A 277 -15.25 -9.06 -18.04
N GLY A 278 -15.91 -7.92 -18.15
CA GLY A 278 -17.35 -7.77 -17.88
C GLY A 278 -17.68 -7.74 -16.38
N ILE A 279 -16.69 -7.58 -15.50
CA ILE A 279 -16.90 -7.47 -14.06
C ILE A 279 -17.16 -6.01 -13.72
N GLY A 280 -18.36 -5.72 -13.23
CA GLY A 280 -18.75 -4.37 -12.79
C GLY A 280 -19.05 -3.37 -13.92
N ALA A 281 -18.74 -3.71 -15.17
CA ALA A 281 -19.13 -2.98 -16.36
C ALA A 281 -19.55 -3.96 -17.47
N LYS A 282 -20.24 -3.46 -18.50
CA LYS A 282 -20.55 -4.27 -19.68
C LYS A 282 -19.25 -4.66 -20.38
N LYS A 283 -19.12 -5.96 -20.73
CA LYS A 283 -17.98 -6.43 -21.53
C LYS A 283 -17.94 -5.70 -22.87
N ASP A 284 -16.85 -5.00 -23.13
CA ASP A 284 -16.63 -4.18 -24.32
C ASP A 284 -15.13 -4.07 -24.61
N ASN A 285 -14.66 -4.85 -25.59
CA ASN A 285 -13.22 -4.89 -25.88
C ASN A 285 -12.71 -3.61 -26.56
N ALA A 286 -13.57 -2.85 -27.24
CA ALA A 286 -13.17 -1.59 -27.87
C ALA A 286 -12.95 -0.52 -26.80
N GLU A 287 -13.86 -0.43 -25.83
CA GLU A 287 -13.69 0.47 -24.69
C GLU A 287 -12.54 0.02 -23.78
N ALA A 288 -12.37 -1.28 -23.57
CA ALA A 288 -11.20 -1.81 -22.87
C ALA A 288 -9.89 -1.42 -23.55
N TRP A 289 -9.80 -1.55 -24.89
CA TRP A 289 -8.64 -1.10 -25.64
C TRP A 289 -8.38 0.38 -25.38
N ARG A 290 -9.38 1.25 -25.57
CA ARG A 290 -9.24 2.69 -25.38
C ARG A 290 -8.69 3.05 -23.99
N LEU A 291 -9.25 2.44 -22.94
CA LEU A 291 -8.84 2.68 -21.55
C LEU A 291 -7.45 2.11 -21.24
N LEU A 292 -7.13 0.92 -21.73
CA LEU A 292 -5.83 0.28 -21.52
C LEU A 292 -4.72 0.97 -22.33
N SER A 293 -5.04 1.53 -23.50
CA SER A 293 -4.15 2.44 -24.23
C SER A 293 -3.87 3.69 -23.42
N ALA A 294 -4.87 4.28 -22.76
CA ALA A 294 -4.65 5.42 -21.87
C ALA A 294 -3.81 5.08 -20.63
N ALA A 295 -3.84 3.83 -20.16
CA ALA A 295 -2.98 3.34 -19.07
C ALA A 295 -1.54 3.05 -19.49
N CYS A 296 -1.35 2.51 -20.70
CA CYS A 296 -0.05 2.07 -21.19
C CYS A 296 0.71 3.18 -21.94
N PHE A 297 0.01 4.03 -22.67
CA PHE A 297 0.55 5.08 -23.53
C PHE A 297 0.05 6.43 -23.02
N VAL A 298 0.72 6.95 -21.99
CA VAL A 298 0.31 8.16 -21.27
C VAL A 298 0.92 9.39 -21.93
N ARG A 299 0.11 10.44 -22.10
CA ARG A 299 0.56 11.76 -22.55
C ARG A 299 0.65 12.71 -21.37
N ALA A 300 1.82 12.76 -20.75
CA ALA A 300 2.13 13.66 -19.64
C ALA A 300 3.59 14.15 -19.76
N GLU A 301 3.93 15.23 -19.06
CA GLU A 301 5.32 15.72 -18.96
C GLU A 301 6.23 14.67 -18.31
N GLU A 302 5.67 13.88 -17.39
CA GLU A 302 6.29 12.67 -16.84
C GLU A 302 5.38 11.48 -17.14
N PRO A 303 5.60 10.74 -18.25
CA PRO A 303 4.81 9.57 -18.62
C PRO A 303 5.11 8.40 -17.67
N LEU A 304 4.54 8.46 -16.48
CA LEU A 304 4.38 7.30 -15.61
C LEU A 304 3.31 6.39 -16.23
N ILE A 305 3.59 5.10 -16.30
CA ILE A 305 2.72 4.10 -16.92
C ILE A 305 2.42 3.00 -15.91
N ASP A 306 1.42 2.17 -16.20
CA ASP A 306 1.20 0.92 -15.47
C ASP A 306 1.60 -0.26 -16.37
N GLY A 307 2.67 -0.99 -15.99
CA GLY A 307 3.15 -2.15 -16.75
C GLY A 307 2.13 -3.30 -16.88
N GLU A 308 1.24 -3.49 -15.89
CA GLU A 308 0.13 -4.45 -15.97
C GLU A 308 -0.94 -3.99 -16.97
N GLY A 309 -1.23 -2.69 -17.04
CA GLY A 309 -2.11 -2.07 -18.04
C GLY A 309 -1.61 -2.32 -19.45
N CYS A 310 -0.29 -2.24 -19.67
CA CYS A 310 0.35 -2.64 -20.93
C CYS A 310 0.15 -4.13 -21.27
N ASP A 311 0.30 -5.04 -20.31
CA ASP A 311 0.04 -6.47 -20.52
C ASP A 311 -1.44 -6.74 -20.82
N LEU A 312 -2.36 -6.04 -20.15
CA LEU A 312 -3.80 -6.13 -20.42
C LEU A 312 -4.15 -5.56 -21.80
N LEU A 313 -3.50 -4.48 -22.24
CA LEU A 313 -3.64 -3.94 -23.60
C LEU A 313 -3.21 -4.97 -24.65
N ALA A 314 -2.02 -5.55 -24.48
CA ALA A 314 -1.49 -6.61 -25.34
C ALA A 314 -2.48 -7.78 -25.47
N LYS A 315 -3.09 -8.22 -24.36
CA LYS A 315 -4.14 -9.25 -24.37
C LYS A 315 -5.40 -8.78 -25.11
N THR A 316 -5.84 -7.55 -24.89
CA THR A 316 -7.06 -6.99 -25.50
C THR A 316 -6.95 -6.89 -27.02
N ILE A 317 -5.79 -6.47 -27.52
CA ILE A 317 -5.51 -6.39 -28.97
C ILE A 317 -5.74 -7.75 -29.65
N LEU A 318 -5.37 -8.85 -28.99
CA LEU A 318 -5.56 -10.20 -29.52
C LEU A 318 -7.02 -10.69 -29.42
N ILE A 319 -7.81 -10.19 -28.47
CA ILE A 319 -9.22 -10.62 -28.28
C ILE A 319 -10.17 -9.92 -29.27
N GLY A 320 -9.81 -8.75 -29.79
CA GLY A 320 -10.64 -7.95 -30.71
C GLY A 320 -10.88 -8.56 -32.09
N HIS A 321 -10.24 -9.68 -32.42
CA HIS A 321 -10.33 -10.36 -33.70
C HIS A 321 -11.07 -11.71 -33.57
N PRO A 322 -11.81 -12.18 -34.58
CA PRO A 322 -12.60 -13.41 -34.49
C PRO A 322 -11.75 -14.58 -33.99
N LEU A 323 -12.27 -15.26 -32.95
CA LEU A 323 -11.65 -16.40 -32.30
C LEU A 323 -11.41 -17.50 -33.33
N GLY A 324 -10.14 -17.73 -33.70
CA GLY A 324 -9.80 -18.75 -34.68
C GLY A 324 -8.30 -18.93 -34.97
N ASP A 325 -7.48 -17.88 -34.82
CA ASP A 325 -6.04 -18.03 -35.06
C ASP A 325 -5.19 -16.98 -34.31
N ALA A 326 -5.00 -17.21 -33.01
CA ALA A 326 -4.14 -16.37 -32.18
C ALA A 326 -2.69 -16.33 -32.70
N GLN A 327 -2.24 -17.35 -33.43
CA GLN A 327 -0.90 -17.38 -34.01
C GLN A 327 -0.82 -16.51 -35.27
N ALA A 328 -1.81 -16.57 -36.17
CA ALA A 328 -1.86 -15.67 -37.33
C ALA A 328 -2.05 -14.21 -36.91
N GLN A 329 -2.83 -13.93 -35.87
CA GLN A 329 -2.98 -12.56 -35.34
C GLN A 329 -1.65 -12.04 -34.78
N ARG A 330 -0.95 -12.85 -33.98
CA ARG A 330 0.41 -12.53 -33.50
C ARG A 330 1.43 -12.35 -34.63
N ASN A 331 1.23 -13.01 -35.77
CA ASN A 331 2.11 -12.93 -36.92
C ASN A 331 1.72 -11.83 -37.91
N SER A 332 0.54 -11.23 -37.77
CA SER A 332 0.07 -10.12 -38.61
C SER A 332 0.85 -8.84 -38.32
N VAL A 333 1.05 -8.00 -39.34
CA VAL A 333 1.71 -6.69 -39.17
C VAL A 333 0.91 -5.82 -38.20
N GLY A 334 -0.41 -5.75 -38.36
CA GLY A 334 -1.34 -5.01 -37.52
C GLY A 334 -1.24 -5.35 -36.03
N SER A 335 -1.80 -6.50 -35.65
CA SER A 335 -1.94 -6.86 -34.24
C SER A 335 -0.61 -7.28 -33.61
N GLY A 336 0.27 -7.94 -34.36
CA GLY A 336 1.57 -8.39 -33.86
C GLY A 336 2.46 -7.22 -33.43
N TYR A 337 2.53 -6.16 -34.25
CA TYR A 337 3.35 -5.00 -33.91
C TYR A 337 2.78 -4.19 -32.74
N LEU A 338 1.46 -3.96 -32.71
CA LEU A 338 0.82 -3.24 -31.61
C LEU A 338 0.96 -3.96 -30.26
N VAL A 339 0.85 -5.29 -30.26
CA VAL A 339 1.10 -6.12 -29.06
C VAL A 339 2.56 -5.99 -28.61
N TYR A 340 3.51 -6.04 -29.55
CA TYR A 340 4.92 -5.87 -29.25
C TYR A 340 5.21 -4.51 -28.60
N LEU A 341 4.70 -3.43 -29.17
CA LEU A 341 4.86 -2.07 -28.65
C LEU A 341 4.27 -1.92 -27.24
N ALA A 342 3.10 -2.49 -26.98
CA ALA A 342 2.50 -2.47 -25.64
C ALA A 342 3.40 -3.20 -24.63
N LEU A 343 3.91 -4.39 -24.96
CA LEU A 343 4.81 -5.14 -24.07
C LEU A 343 6.17 -4.45 -23.89
N ALA A 344 6.72 -3.84 -24.95
CA ALA A 344 7.94 -3.05 -24.89
C ALA A 344 7.77 -1.83 -23.97
N MET A 345 6.63 -1.14 -24.07
CA MET A 345 6.27 -0.05 -23.16
C MET A 345 6.22 -0.52 -21.71
N GLY A 346 5.55 -1.65 -21.42
CA GLY A 346 5.53 -2.23 -20.08
C GLY A 346 6.91 -2.66 -19.56
N CYS A 347 7.85 -3.05 -20.43
CA CYS A 347 9.24 -3.36 -20.02
C CYS A 347 9.95 -2.13 -19.43
N THR A 348 9.57 -0.91 -19.82
CA THR A 348 10.17 0.34 -19.30
C THR A 348 9.77 0.64 -17.85
N ASP A 349 8.86 -0.13 -17.24
CA ASP A 349 8.40 0.04 -15.86
C ASP A 349 9.02 -0.95 -14.87
N ALA A 350 10.18 -1.55 -15.24
CA ALA A 350 10.82 -2.63 -14.48
C ALA A 350 9.89 -3.84 -14.20
N ALA A 351 8.84 -4.01 -15.00
CA ALA A 351 7.95 -5.16 -14.92
C ALA A 351 8.61 -6.38 -15.55
N ASP A 352 9.48 -7.07 -14.81
CA ASP A 352 10.30 -8.19 -15.29
C ASP A 352 9.50 -9.25 -16.06
N THR A 353 8.30 -9.57 -15.57
CA THR A 353 7.41 -10.56 -16.22
C THR A 353 6.88 -10.07 -17.57
N VAL A 354 6.58 -8.77 -17.72
CA VAL A 354 6.14 -8.16 -18.97
C VAL A 354 7.31 -8.07 -19.95
N CYS A 355 8.48 -7.69 -19.45
CA CYS A 355 9.68 -7.64 -20.28
C CYS A 355 10.10 -9.03 -20.80
N ALA A 356 9.99 -10.06 -19.96
CA ALA A 356 10.23 -11.45 -20.37
C ALA A 356 9.26 -11.87 -21.49
N LYS A 357 7.96 -11.54 -21.36
CA LYS A 357 6.97 -11.80 -22.42
C LYS A 357 7.34 -11.09 -23.73
N ALA A 358 7.77 -9.84 -23.68
CA ALA A 358 8.18 -9.08 -24.85
C ALA A 358 9.37 -9.76 -25.58
N LYS A 359 10.39 -10.17 -24.81
CA LYS A 359 11.58 -10.87 -25.32
C LYS A 359 11.22 -12.21 -25.96
N THR A 360 10.39 -13.01 -25.28
CA THR A 360 9.90 -14.30 -25.83
C THR A 360 9.11 -14.09 -27.10
N MET A 361 8.17 -13.13 -27.12
CA MET A 361 7.37 -12.83 -28.31
C MET A 361 8.24 -12.43 -29.51
N LEU A 362 9.25 -11.58 -29.31
CA LEU A 362 10.17 -11.18 -30.38
C LEU A 362 10.99 -12.38 -30.89
N ALA A 363 11.48 -13.24 -29.99
CA ALA A 363 12.24 -14.44 -30.37
C ALA A 363 11.39 -15.41 -31.19
N ASP A 364 10.16 -15.69 -30.74
CA ASP A 364 9.21 -16.57 -31.42
C ASP A 364 8.82 -16.02 -32.79
N ALA A 365 8.56 -14.71 -32.88
CA ALA A 365 8.22 -14.05 -34.14
C ALA A 365 9.38 -14.05 -35.14
N LYS A 366 10.63 -13.89 -34.68
CA LYS A 366 11.83 -14.05 -35.50
C LYS A 366 11.96 -15.47 -36.04
N ALA A 367 11.79 -16.48 -35.19
CA ALA A 367 11.81 -17.89 -35.59
C ALA A 367 10.71 -18.21 -36.62
N ALA A 368 9.52 -17.63 -36.43
CA ALA A 368 8.38 -17.79 -37.34
C ALA A 368 8.45 -16.92 -38.61
N ARG A 369 9.45 -16.04 -38.74
CA ARG A 369 9.53 -15.01 -39.80
C ARG A 369 8.25 -14.18 -39.92
N ALA A 370 7.69 -13.77 -38.79
CA ALA A 370 6.48 -12.97 -38.75
C ALA A 370 6.69 -11.62 -39.45
N ALA A 371 5.72 -11.20 -40.27
CA ALA A 371 5.84 -10.01 -41.11
C ALA A 371 6.01 -8.71 -40.29
N TRP A 372 5.46 -8.66 -39.08
CA TRP A 372 5.58 -7.49 -38.21
C TRP A 372 7.02 -7.24 -37.74
N VAL A 373 7.89 -8.25 -37.69
CA VAL A 373 9.28 -8.07 -37.26
C VAL A 373 10.05 -7.23 -38.26
N ALA A 374 9.88 -7.51 -39.55
CA ALA A 374 10.49 -6.71 -40.61
C ALA A 374 9.96 -5.27 -40.61
N TYR A 375 8.64 -5.10 -40.40
CA TYR A 375 8.04 -3.77 -40.23
C TYR A 375 8.61 -3.04 -39.01
N CYS A 376 8.78 -3.72 -37.88
CA CYS A 376 9.36 -3.16 -36.66
C CYS A 376 10.80 -2.66 -36.89
N ASP A 377 11.65 -3.47 -37.54
CA ASP A 377 13.03 -3.09 -37.84
C ASP A 377 13.09 -1.91 -38.83
N GLU A 378 12.16 -1.81 -39.78
CA GLU A 378 12.03 -0.67 -40.69
C GLU A 378 11.58 0.61 -39.96
N ASP A 379 10.59 0.49 -39.09
CA ASP A 379 10.01 1.63 -38.35
C ASP A 379 10.94 2.15 -37.24
N SER A 380 11.57 1.26 -36.47
CA SER A 380 12.39 1.64 -35.31
C SER A 380 13.89 1.67 -35.56
N GLY A 381 14.36 1.08 -36.65
CA GLY A 381 15.78 0.85 -36.94
C GLY A 381 16.43 -0.28 -36.13
N ASP A 382 15.88 -0.65 -34.97
CA ASP A 382 16.28 -1.80 -34.16
C ASP A 382 15.13 -2.25 -33.27
N CYS A 383 14.41 -3.29 -33.71
CA CYS A 383 13.30 -3.82 -32.94
C CYS A 383 13.76 -4.33 -31.56
N ALA A 384 14.92 -4.99 -31.47
CA ALA A 384 15.41 -5.55 -30.21
C ALA A 384 15.90 -4.49 -29.22
N GLY A 385 16.42 -3.37 -29.74
CA GLY A 385 16.84 -2.20 -28.98
C GLY A 385 15.71 -1.60 -28.13
N MET A 386 14.46 -1.73 -28.57
CA MET A 386 13.28 -1.26 -27.84
C MET A 386 13.06 -1.95 -26.48
N LEU A 387 13.68 -3.11 -26.23
CA LEU A 387 13.57 -3.85 -24.97
C LEU A 387 14.78 -3.67 -24.04
N GLN A 388 15.76 -2.86 -24.43
CA GLN A 388 16.95 -2.67 -23.62
C GLN A 388 16.63 -1.83 -22.38
N PRO A 389 17.09 -2.24 -21.18
CA PRO A 389 17.02 -1.42 -19.98
C PRO A 389 17.76 -0.10 -20.20
N GLN A 390 17.24 0.98 -19.63
CA GLN A 390 17.86 2.29 -19.73
C GLN A 390 18.72 2.58 -18.49
N GLU A 391 19.80 3.33 -18.70
CA GLU A 391 20.81 3.59 -17.66
C GLU A 391 20.31 4.51 -16.54
N ASN A 392 19.32 5.34 -16.82
CA ASN A 392 18.75 6.29 -15.86
C ASN A 392 17.30 6.65 -16.21
N PHE A 393 16.62 7.33 -15.28
CA PHE A 393 15.23 7.72 -15.40
C PHE A 393 14.93 8.58 -16.64
N GLY A 394 15.79 9.56 -16.96
CA GLY A 394 15.61 10.41 -18.13
C GLY A 394 15.65 9.62 -19.45
N ALA A 395 16.56 8.66 -19.56
CA ALA A 395 16.63 7.75 -20.70
C ALA A 395 15.39 6.85 -20.81
N THR A 396 14.84 6.39 -19.67
CA THR A 396 13.55 5.69 -19.63
C THR A 396 12.41 6.54 -20.19
N LEU A 397 12.32 7.83 -19.81
CA LEU A 397 11.29 8.72 -20.34
C LEU A 397 11.42 8.90 -21.86
N SER A 398 12.63 9.14 -22.37
CA SER A 398 12.85 9.25 -23.82
C SER A 398 12.51 7.95 -24.57
N GLN A 399 12.72 6.77 -23.96
CA GLN A 399 12.30 5.50 -24.57
C GLN A 399 10.77 5.38 -24.61
N ARG A 400 10.07 5.78 -23.54
CA ARG A 400 8.59 5.81 -23.49
C ARG A 400 8.03 6.74 -24.57
N GLU A 401 8.60 7.93 -24.75
CA GLU A 401 8.19 8.87 -25.81
C GLU A 401 8.34 8.27 -27.21
N ARG A 402 9.46 7.60 -27.49
CA ARG A 402 9.65 6.91 -28.78
C ARG A 402 8.62 5.80 -28.98
N LEU A 403 8.44 4.92 -27.99
CA LEU A 403 7.45 3.84 -28.05
C LEU A 403 6.03 4.35 -28.26
N PHE A 404 5.68 5.47 -27.62
CA PHE A 404 4.41 6.15 -27.83
C PHE A 404 4.25 6.64 -29.27
N ALA A 405 5.28 7.26 -29.85
CA ALA A 405 5.24 7.72 -31.24
C ALA A 405 5.04 6.56 -32.22
N HIS A 406 5.79 5.47 -32.07
CA HIS A 406 5.63 4.25 -32.88
C HIS A 406 4.23 3.65 -32.75
N TYR A 407 3.68 3.63 -31.53
CA TYR A 407 2.32 3.12 -31.31
C TYR A 407 1.27 3.97 -32.02
N GLN A 408 1.38 5.30 -31.97
CA GLN A 408 0.46 6.18 -32.68
C GLN A 408 0.55 6.04 -34.20
N ASP A 409 1.76 5.87 -34.74
CA ASP A 409 1.93 5.68 -36.18
C ASP A 409 1.37 4.33 -36.62
N ALA A 410 1.65 3.26 -35.88
CA ALA A 410 1.10 1.93 -36.10
C ALA A 410 -0.44 1.93 -36.07
N LEU A 411 -1.08 2.64 -35.14
CA LEU A 411 -2.54 2.74 -35.10
C LEU A 411 -3.11 3.35 -36.38
N LYS A 412 -2.49 4.43 -36.89
CA LYS A 412 -2.93 5.12 -38.12
C LYS A 412 -2.71 4.27 -39.37
N THR A 413 -1.51 3.69 -39.48
CA THR A 413 -1.07 2.98 -40.68
C THR A 413 -1.74 1.61 -40.82
N LEU A 414 -2.09 0.97 -39.70
CA LEU A 414 -2.63 -0.40 -39.67
C LEU A 414 -4.17 -0.44 -39.54
N GLY A 415 -4.84 0.72 -39.51
CA GLY A 415 -6.29 0.82 -39.48
C GLY A 415 -6.94 0.28 -38.20
N ALA A 416 -6.25 0.44 -37.06
CA ALA A 416 -6.80 0.09 -35.76
C ALA A 416 -7.87 1.12 -35.32
N PRO A 417 -8.89 0.70 -34.54
CA PRO A 417 -10.00 1.56 -34.11
C PRO A 417 -9.60 2.74 -33.24
#